data_AF-G7YEX3-F1
#
_entry.id   AF-G7YEX3-F1
#
_cell.length_a   1.000
_cell.length_b   1.000
_cell.length_c   1.000
_cell.angle_alpha   90.00
_cell.angle_beta   90.00
_cell.angle_gamma   90.00
#
_symmetry.space_group_name_H-M   'P 1'
#
loop_
_entity.id
_entity.type
_entity.pdbx_description
1 polymer ?
#
loop_
_entity_poly.entity_id
_entity_poly.type
_entity_poly.pdbx_seq_one_letter_code
_entity_poly.pdbx_strand_id
1 'polypeptide(L)'
;MLRWTYFLIVLTILIICSLTFGINDPQPQLTSQQLKASTHSFYRQQQQPPDARATYGPRVSLPREGIIQQPSYGTEQILQPGYQYGDPALMPPDHRANYLPTGPGISSVAATPDRMYPVQAGPIHENVDEVTEPAKNSSKYSIRDEIFNMITSAKNYERPQEGGNATVVEVNMRVLAIFSIDVRTMDYYVDALLRQSWSARSLAWAEKPKYKNFTENIVSPRLKEHLWLPDLFFRNGKDGYLHKLTLPNYLIRVSPTGDVLYSQKITMRFSCQMHLQNFPMDKQRCDMNIGSYGYTVSELKFVWRAENPLELASNLQLSEFETPKTFDLEDCSANYSTSTGQYACLLATFLLERQLGSYLATTYVPNILIIMVSWLSFWVNVDSAPARVPLGLLSLLGILTQAISVSSTLPRVSYIKAIDIWMIFSIIFVIGVLVEYAVALTVLRRKQGETWHEDVRMIVHEELTRWCAVCQQQQLSQLQNSQGLSRGQLEFCEEMEQLLTSQLIDDNKEKSKPRRPPGLVESEIDRYSRFLFPACYLLYNCFYWLYYLVLVNR
;
A
#
# COMPACT_ATOMS: atom_id res chain seq x y z
N MET A 1 29.33 -18.00 26.21
CA MET A 1 28.60 -18.17 24.92
C MET A 1 27.10 -18.28 25.11
N LEU A 2 26.56 -19.19 25.94
CA LEU A 2 25.11 -19.21 26.24
C LEU A 2 24.56 -17.84 26.68
N ARG A 3 25.33 -17.05 27.46
CA ARG A 3 24.91 -15.71 27.87
C ARG A 3 24.75 -14.70 26.73
N TRP A 4 25.47 -14.81 25.62
CA TRP A 4 25.42 -13.83 24.53
C TRP A 4 24.35 -14.17 23.49
N THR A 5 24.16 -15.45 23.19
CA THR A 5 23.00 -15.92 22.42
C THR A 5 21.72 -15.73 23.23
N TYR A 6 21.73 -16.01 24.53
CA TYR A 6 20.63 -15.67 25.43
C TYR A 6 20.43 -14.15 25.52
N PHE A 7 21.48 -13.33 25.50
CA PHE A 7 21.34 -11.87 25.49
C PHE A 7 20.77 -11.36 24.16
N LEU A 8 21.17 -11.91 23.02
CA LEU A 8 20.57 -11.57 21.72
C LEU A 8 19.13 -12.06 21.63
N ILE A 9 18.82 -13.27 22.10
CA ILE A 9 17.47 -13.82 22.15
C ILE A 9 16.60 -13.05 23.16
N VAL A 10 17.13 -12.67 24.31
CA VAL A 10 16.42 -11.84 25.29
C VAL A 10 16.30 -10.40 24.80
N LEU A 11 17.28 -9.86 24.07
CA LEU A 11 17.19 -8.53 23.47
C LEU A 11 16.19 -8.53 22.32
N THR A 12 16.14 -9.58 21.48
CA THR A 12 15.11 -9.70 20.44
C THR A 12 13.74 -9.97 21.06
N ILE A 13 13.62 -10.81 22.08
CA ILE A 13 12.38 -11.01 22.84
C ILE A 13 11.97 -9.72 23.56
N LEU A 14 12.89 -8.94 24.11
CA LEU A 14 12.60 -7.65 24.77
C LEU A 14 12.22 -6.59 23.75
N ILE A 15 12.87 -6.53 22.58
CA ILE A 15 12.48 -5.64 21.48
C ILE A 15 11.11 -6.04 20.95
N ILE A 16 10.86 -7.33 20.74
CA ILE A 16 9.55 -7.85 20.30
C ILE A 16 8.51 -7.56 21.38
N CYS A 17 8.76 -7.86 22.66
CA CYS A 17 7.86 -7.54 23.78
C CYS A 17 7.63 -6.04 23.93
N SER A 18 8.64 -5.19 23.78
CA SER A 18 8.47 -3.74 23.82
C SER A 18 7.66 -3.23 22.61
N LEU A 19 7.79 -3.87 21.45
CA LEU A 19 7.01 -3.54 20.25
C LEU A 19 5.59 -4.13 20.27
N THR A 20 5.36 -5.29 20.91
CA THR A 20 4.02 -5.92 21.02
C THR A 20 3.24 -5.50 22.26
N PHE A 21 3.89 -5.26 23.42
CA PHE A 21 3.23 -4.78 24.65
C PHE A 21 3.17 -3.26 24.76
N GLY A 22 4.00 -2.51 24.03
CA GLY A 22 3.88 -1.05 23.92
C GLY A 22 2.63 -0.58 23.16
N ILE A 23 1.81 -1.51 22.66
CA ILE A 23 0.56 -1.25 21.91
C ILE A 23 -0.64 -1.03 22.87
N ASN A 24 -0.51 -1.35 24.17
CA ASN A 24 -1.62 -1.32 25.12
C ASN A 24 -1.72 -0.06 26.01
N ASP A 25 -0.92 0.98 25.79
CA ASP A 25 -1.23 2.28 26.40
C ASP A 25 -2.33 2.98 25.58
N PRO A 26 -3.53 3.22 26.14
CA PRO A 26 -4.50 4.09 25.51
C PRO A 26 -3.89 5.50 25.48
N GLN A 27 -3.52 5.96 24.28
CA GLN A 27 -3.19 7.37 24.07
C GLN A 27 -4.34 8.23 24.62
N PRO A 28 -4.09 9.17 25.54
CA PRO A 28 -5.12 10.10 25.97
C PRO A 28 -5.53 10.93 24.75
N GLN A 29 -6.83 10.95 24.46
CA GLN A 29 -7.40 11.80 23.42
C GLN A 29 -6.97 13.26 23.69
N LEU A 30 -6.13 13.82 22.82
CA LEU A 30 -5.85 15.25 22.81
C LEU A 30 -7.16 15.97 22.45
N THR A 31 -7.82 16.51 23.46
CA THR A 31 -8.96 17.41 23.28
C THR A 31 -8.50 18.70 22.63
N SER A 32 -9.34 19.26 21.76
CA SER A 32 -9.12 20.46 20.93
C SER A 32 -8.68 21.72 21.69
N GLN A 33 -8.72 21.71 23.03
CA GLN A 33 -8.27 22.80 23.88
C GLN A 33 -6.75 22.86 24.05
N GLN A 34 -6.01 21.74 23.95
CA GLN A 34 -4.54 21.75 24.10
C GLN A 34 -3.82 22.21 22.83
N LEU A 35 -4.44 22.06 21.65
CA LEU A 35 -3.87 22.59 20.40
C LEU A 35 -3.90 24.13 20.35
N LYS A 36 -4.89 24.78 20.99
CA LYS A 36 -4.98 26.25 21.05
C LYS A 36 -3.95 26.89 21.98
N ALA A 37 -3.47 26.16 23.00
CA ALA A 37 -2.48 26.68 23.94
C ALA A 37 -1.06 26.72 23.33
N SER A 38 -0.70 25.76 22.47
CA SER A 38 0.64 25.69 21.86
C SER A 38 0.83 26.68 20.71
N THR A 39 -0.23 27.00 19.95
CA THR A 39 -0.15 28.00 18.86
C THR A 39 0.01 29.42 19.40
N HIS A 40 -0.56 29.72 20.57
CA HIS A 40 -0.47 31.05 21.18
C HIS A 40 0.91 31.35 21.79
N SER A 41 1.63 30.32 22.25
CA SER A 41 3.01 30.45 22.75
C SER A 41 4.05 30.64 21.64
N PHE A 42 3.80 30.11 20.44
CA PHE A 42 4.76 30.21 19.32
C PHE A 42 4.71 31.59 18.64
N TYR A 43 3.53 32.22 18.57
CA TYR A 43 3.38 33.57 17.99
C TYR A 43 3.91 34.71 18.88
N ARG A 44 4.11 34.45 20.19
CA ARG A 44 4.62 35.48 21.13
C ARG A 44 6.15 35.61 21.14
N GLN A 45 6.88 34.66 20.54
CA GLN A 45 8.35 34.67 20.50
C GLN A 45 8.95 35.39 19.28
N GLN A 46 8.14 35.83 18.30
CA GLN A 46 8.63 36.50 17.08
C GLN A 46 8.41 38.02 17.02
N GLN A 47 7.96 38.66 18.10
CA GLN A 47 7.77 40.12 18.14
C GLN A 47 8.44 40.75 19.36
N GLN A 48 9.75 40.98 19.27
CA GLN A 48 10.47 41.97 20.08
C GLN A 48 11.49 42.71 19.20
N PRO A 49 11.49 44.06 19.17
CA PRO A 49 12.44 44.84 18.38
C PRO A 49 13.80 44.96 19.10
N PRO A 50 14.92 45.16 18.39
CA PRO A 50 16.22 45.36 19.03
C PRO A 50 16.41 46.84 19.41
N ASP A 51 16.62 47.10 20.70
CA ASP A 51 17.09 48.39 21.21
C ASP A 51 18.58 48.57 20.95
N ALA A 52 18.91 49.75 20.42
CA ALA A 52 20.26 50.22 20.16
C ALA A 52 20.99 50.61 21.46
N ARG A 53 22.24 50.17 21.63
CA ARG A 53 23.23 50.89 22.45
C ARG A 53 24.66 50.63 21.94
N ALA A 54 25.26 51.69 21.44
CA ALA A 54 26.67 51.78 21.10
C ALA A 54 27.52 51.92 22.38
N THR A 55 28.74 51.38 22.36
CA THR A 55 29.83 51.84 23.23
C THR A 55 31.17 51.65 22.52
N TYR A 56 31.95 52.72 22.50
CA TYR A 56 33.23 52.91 21.82
C TYR A 56 34.41 52.26 22.56
N GLY A 57 35.44 51.82 21.81
CA GLY A 57 36.80 51.56 22.31
C GLY A 57 37.77 51.14 21.18
N PRO A 58 39.03 51.62 21.11
CA PRO A 58 39.69 51.88 19.82
C PRO A 58 40.74 50.87 19.31
N ARG A 59 40.95 51.01 17.99
CA ARG A 59 41.98 50.51 17.05
C ARG A 59 43.33 50.03 17.61
N VAL A 60 43.79 48.89 17.07
CA VAL A 60 45.19 48.65 16.67
C VAL A 60 45.20 48.00 15.27
N SER A 61 46.00 48.58 14.39
CA SER A 61 46.21 48.26 12.96
C SER A 61 47.45 47.38 12.74
N LEU A 62 47.45 46.52 11.70
CA LEU A 62 48.59 46.13 10.82
C LEU A 62 48.13 45.05 9.78
N PRO A 63 48.83 44.78 8.66
CA PRO A 63 48.39 45.21 7.32
C PRO A 63 48.07 44.12 6.26
N ARG A 64 47.35 44.60 5.23
CA ARG A 64 47.28 44.25 3.79
C ARG A 64 48.04 43.01 3.24
N GLU A 65 47.28 42.14 2.58
CA GLU A 65 47.47 41.58 1.22
C GLU A 65 46.13 40.90 0.84
N GLY A 66 45.43 41.28 -0.23
CA GLY A 66 45.63 40.81 -1.60
C GLY A 66 44.27 40.77 -2.29
N ILE A 67 44.23 41.27 -3.52
CA ILE A 67 43.07 41.58 -4.35
C ILE A 67 42.52 40.32 -5.04
N ILE A 68 41.20 40.21 -5.26
CA ILE A 68 40.56 39.83 -6.56
C ILE A 68 39.04 40.11 -6.48
N GLN A 69 38.53 40.59 -7.61
CA GLN A 69 37.30 41.33 -7.87
C GLN A 69 36.00 40.50 -7.79
N GLN A 70 34.92 41.15 -7.32
CA GLN A 70 33.55 40.91 -7.79
C GLN A 70 33.27 41.73 -9.06
N PRO A 71 32.20 41.39 -9.79
CA PRO A 71 31.26 42.43 -10.17
C PRO A 71 29.81 42.12 -9.77
N SER A 72 29.23 43.13 -9.13
CA SER A 72 27.83 43.58 -9.12
C SER A 72 27.24 43.82 -10.52
N TYR A 73 25.98 44.15 -10.81
CA TYR A 73 24.70 44.49 -10.15
C TYR A 73 23.64 44.39 -11.28
N GLY A 74 22.34 44.24 -10.97
CA GLY A 74 21.28 44.42 -11.98
C GLY A 74 19.87 44.21 -11.42
N THR A 75 19.24 45.30 -10.98
CA THR A 75 17.90 45.44 -10.40
C THR A 75 16.83 45.66 -11.50
N GLU A 76 15.55 45.63 -11.10
CA GLU A 76 14.32 46.10 -11.79
C GLU A 76 13.54 45.02 -12.59
N GLN A 77 12.20 44.98 -12.65
CA GLN A 77 11.09 45.70 -12.03
C GLN A 77 9.80 44.87 -12.25
N ILE A 78 8.78 45.14 -11.44
CA ILE A 78 7.42 44.58 -11.45
C ILE A 78 6.60 45.06 -12.66
N LEU A 79 5.89 44.15 -13.36
CA LEU A 79 4.62 44.45 -14.08
C LEU A 79 3.87 43.16 -14.49
N GLN A 80 2.62 43.01 -14.04
CA GLN A 80 1.60 42.15 -14.71
C GLN A 80 1.05 42.91 -15.93
N PRO A 81 0.60 42.26 -17.02
CA PRO A 81 -0.82 41.85 -17.09
C PRO A 81 -1.12 40.63 -18.02
N GLY A 82 -2.38 40.16 -17.99
CA GLY A 82 -3.07 39.73 -19.22
C GLY A 82 -3.57 38.29 -19.29
N TYR A 83 -4.89 38.14 -19.14
CA TYR A 83 -5.69 37.00 -19.60
C TYR A 83 -5.64 36.87 -21.13
N GLN A 84 -5.49 35.65 -21.67
CA GLN A 84 -6.17 35.25 -22.91
C GLN A 84 -6.25 33.73 -23.09
N TYR A 85 -7.41 33.31 -23.61
CA TYR A 85 -7.88 31.95 -23.91
C TYR A 85 -7.00 31.20 -24.93
N GLY A 86 -6.85 29.88 -24.75
CA GLY A 86 -6.33 28.94 -25.75
C GLY A 86 -6.81 27.52 -25.46
N ASP A 87 -7.59 26.97 -26.39
CA ASP A 87 -8.27 25.66 -26.35
C ASP A 87 -7.32 24.45 -26.59
N PRO A 88 -7.80 23.19 -26.44
CA PRO A 88 -7.03 22.07 -25.90
C PRO A 88 -6.47 21.13 -26.98
N ALA A 89 -5.35 20.46 -26.67
CA ALA A 89 -4.96 19.23 -27.35
C ALA A 89 -4.04 18.36 -26.48
N LEU A 90 -4.20 17.03 -26.67
CA LEU A 90 -3.29 15.91 -26.36
C LEU A 90 -3.60 15.07 -25.11
N MET A 91 -4.49 14.10 -25.32
CA MET A 91 -4.46 12.77 -24.67
C MET A 91 -3.29 11.92 -25.20
N PRO A 92 -2.73 11.00 -24.40
CA PRO A 92 -1.64 10.09 -24.79
C PRO A 92 -2.14 8.77 -25.43
N PRO A 93 -1.27 7.99 -26.11
CA PRO A 93 -1.68 6.94 -27.06
C PRO A 93 -1.77 5.54 -26.45
N ASP A 94 -2.72 4.75 -26.97
CA ASP A 94 -2.90 3.33 -26.69
C ASP A 94 -2.12 2.43 -27.67
N HIS A 95 -1.61 1.32 -27.12
CA HIS A 95 -0.87 0.27 -27.80
C HIS A 95 -1.75 -0.58 -28.74
N ARG A 96 -1.29 -0.76 -29.98
CA ARG A 96 -1.80 -1.75 -30.95
C ARG A 96 -1.13 -3.11 -30.79
N ALA A 97 -1.92 -4.18 -30.86
CA ALA A 97 -1.46 -5.52 -31.23
C ALA A 97 -1.95 -5.85 -32.65
N ASN A 98 -1.03 -6.44 -33.41
CA ASN A 98 -1.11 -6.82 -34.82
C ASN A 98 -2.11 -7.95 -35.10
N TYR A 99 -2.73 -7.95 -36.29
CA TYR A 99 -2.76 -9.09 -37.23
C TYR A 99 -3.15 -8.58 -38.63
N LEU A 100 -2.27 -8.81 -39.61
CA LEU A 100 -2.46 -8.84 -41.07
C LEU A 100 -2.35 -10.34 -41.48
N PRO A 101 -2.70 -10.83 -42.71
CA PRO A 101 -2.58 -10.12 -44.00
C PRO A 101 -3.64 -10.46 -45.09
N THR A 102 -3.68 -9.67 -46.17
CA THR A 102 -3.55 -10.11 -47.59
C THR A 102 -3.75 -8.90 -48.51
N GLY A 103 -2.73 -8.54 -49.30
CA GLY A 103 -2.88 -7.73 -50.53
C GLY A 103 -3.09 -8.65 -51.76
N PRO A 104 -2.82 -8.21 -53.01
CA PRO A 104 -2.51 -6.87 -53.54
C PRO A 104 -3.59 -6.40 -54.56
N GLY A 105 -3.83 -5.13 -54.84
CA GLY A 105 -2.96 -4.19 -55.55
C GLY A 105 -3.69 -3.70 -56.82
N ILE A 106 -3.51 -2.41 -57.17
CA ILE A 106 -3.39 -1.83 -58.53
C ILE A 106 -3.92 -0.38 -58.60
N SER A 107 -2.95 0.50 -58.86
CA SER A 107 -2.93 1.78 -59.58
C SER A 107 -3.87 2.95 -59.22
N SER A 108 -3.17 3.99 -58.76
CA SER A 108 -3.42 5.43 -58.87
C SER A 108 -3.82 5.95 -60.25
N VAL A 109 -4.72 6.94 -60.27
CA VAL A 109 -4.69 8.06 -61.23
C VAL A 109 -4.94 9.36 -60.47
N ALA A 110 -4.07 10.34 -60.70
CA ALA A 110 -4.01 11.64 -60.06
C ALA A 110 -5.11 12.60 -60.57
N ALA A 111 -5.62 13.46 -59.69
CA ALA A 111 -6.50 14.57 -60.03
C ALA A 111 -5.80 15.91 -59.74
N THR A 112 -5.75 16.77 -60.75
CA THR A 112 -5.43 18.20 -60.66
C THR A 112 -6.72 19.02 -60.43
N PRO A 113 -6.65 20.21 -59.81
CA PRO A 113 -7.83 20.96 -59.39
C PRO A 113 -8.27 21.96 -60.46
N ASP A 114 -9.58 22.15 -60.63
CA ASP A 114 -10.08 23.30 -61.39
C ASP A 114 -11.33 23.96 -60.80
N ARG A 115 -11.42 25.25 -61.13
CA ARG A 115 -12.10 26.37 -60.47
C ARG A 115 -13.64 26.33 -60.47
N MET A 116 -14.20 27.00 -59.46
CA MET A 116 -15.58 27.50 -59.37
C MET A 116 -15.90 28.56 -60.43
N TYR A 117 -17.12 28.51 -60.96
CA TYR A 117 -17.87 29.66 -61.47
C TYR A 117 -19.33 29.61 -60.95
N PRO A 118 -19.98 30.77 -60.68
CA PRO A 118 -21.34 30.84 -60.14
C PRO A 118 -22.38 30.92 -61.27
N VAL A 119 -23.59 30.40 -61.04
CA VAL A 119 -24.74 30.56 -61.96
C VAL A 119 -25.93 31.16 -61.22
N GLN A 120 -26.55 32.13 -61.90
CA GLN A 120 -27.55 33.11 -61.47
C GLN A 120 -28.94 32.54 -61.16
N ALA A 121 -29.66 33.25 -60.30
CA ALA A 121 -31.09 33.11 -60.04
C ALA A 121 -31.93 33.70 -61.17
N GLY A 122 -33.00 32.99 -61.55
CA GLY A 122 -34.09 33.50 -62.39
C GLY A 122 -35.43 33.47 -61.61
N PRO A 123 -36.39 34.39 -61.88
CA PRO A 123 -37.63 34.48 -61.13
C PRO A 123 -38.73 33.61 -61.76
N ILE A 124 -39.57 32.98 -60.94
CA ILE A 124 -40.84 32.40 -61.38
C ILE A 124 -41.96 32.95 -60.50
N HIS A 125 -42.96 33.51 -61.19
CA HIS A 125 -44.15 34.16 -60.68
C HIS A 125 -45.06 33.22 -59.87
N GLU A 126 -45.68 33.80 -58.85
CA GLU A 126 -46.81 33.30 -58.05
C GLU A 126 -47.98 32.79 -58.91
N ASN A 127 -48.48 31.61 -58.55
CA ASN A 127 -49.91 31.32 -58.64
C ASN A 127 -50.44 31.20 -57.21
N VAL A 128 -51.40 32.06 -56.89
CA VAL A 128 -52.13 32.12 -55.63
C VAL A 128 -53.14 30.99 -55.63
N ASP A 129 -52.79 29.88 -54.99
CA ASP A 129 -53.79 28.92 -54.51
C ASP A 129 -54.18 29.32 -53.10
N GLU A 130 -55.47 29.63 -52.98
CA GLU A 130 -56.18 30.03 -51.78
C GLU A 130 -55.86 29.12 -50.59
N VAL A 131 -55.27 29.72 -49.55
CA VAL A 131 -55.03 29.10 -48.24
C VAL A 131 -56.37 28.70 -47.67
N THR A 132 -56.79 27.46 -47.92
CA THR A 132 -57.77 26.82 -47.05
C THR A 132 -57.04 26.55 -45.75
N GLU A 133 -57.42 27.24 -44.67
CA GLU A 133 -56.94 26.89 -43.33
C GLU A 133 -57.06 25.37 -43.18
N PRO A 134 -55.98 24.63 -42.84
CA PRO A 134 -56.17 23.28 -42.37
C PRO A 134 -56.97 23.43 -41.08
N ALA A 135 -58.23 23.01 -41.16
CA ALA A 135 -59.15 22.94 -40.06
C ALA A 135 -58.38 22.48 -38.81
N LYS A 136 -58.57 23.21 -37.70
CA LYS A 136 -58.17 22.75 -36.36
C LYS A 136 -58.84 21.41 -36.09
N ASN A 137 -58.23 20.34 -36.59
CA ASN A 137 -58.43 19.01 -36.04
C ASN A 137 -57.91 19.13 -34.62
N SER A 138 -58.85 19.29 -33.68
CA SER A 138 -58.60 18.98 -32.28
C SER A 138 -58.19 17.50 -32.26
N SER A 139 -56.90 17.24 -32.43
CA SER A 139 -56.33 15.97 -32.03
C SER A 139 -56.74 15.84 -30.57
N LYS A 140 -57.63 14.87 -30.29
CA LYS A 140 -57.95 14.50 -28.91
C LYS A 140 -56.63 14.11 -28.28
N TYR A 141 -56.03 15.02 -27.52
CA TYR A 141 -54.82 14.73 -26.76
C TYR A 141 -55.09 13.47 -25.94
N SER A 142 -54.14 12.54 -25.95
CA SER A 142 -54.26 11.37 -25.08
C SER A 142 -54.40 11.85 -23.63
N ILE A 143 -55.20 11.16 -22.82
CA ILE A 143 -55.34 11.48 -21.38
C ILE A 143 -53.96 11.56 -20.73
N ARG A 144 -53.02 10.71 -21.17
CA ARG A 144 -51.62 10.73 -20.77
C ARG A 144 -50.92 12.05 -21.09
N ASP A 145 -51.13 12.60 -22.29
CA ASP A 145 -50.50 13.86 -22.73
C ASP A 145 -51.09 15.05 -21.98
N GLU A 146 -52.38 15.02 -21.67
CA GLU A 146 -53.01 16.04 -20.82
C GLU A 146 -52.42 16.05 -19.40
N ILE A 147 -52.24 14.86 -18.80
CA ILE A 147 -51.61 14.74 -17.47
C ILE A 147 -50.14 15.17 -17.54
N PHE A 148 -49.41 14.75 -18.57
CA PHE A 148 -48.03 15.17 -18.78
C PHE A 148 -47.92 16.69 -18.88
N ASN A 149 -48.75 17.32 -19.70
CA ASN A 149 -48.81 18.77 -19.86
C ASN A 149 -49.21 19.48 -18.56
N MET A 150 -50.13 18.91 -17.79
CA MET A 150 -50.48 19.43 -16.46
C MET A 150 -49.25 19.44 -15.54
N ILE A 151 -48.50 18.34 -15.46
CA ILE A 151 -47.31 18.23 -14.63
C ILE A 151 -46.22 19.23 -15.07
N THR A 152 -46.00 19.39 -16.38
CA THR A 152 -44.96 20.30 -16.89
C THR A 152 -45.36 21.77 -16.87
N SER A 153 -46.65 22.09 -16.95
CA SER A 153 -47.16 23.47 -16.95
C SER A 153 -47.20 24.09 -15.57
N ALA A 154 -47.32 23.28 -14.53
CA ALA A 154 -47.31 23.74 -13.14
C ALA A 154 -45.87 24.05 -12.69
N LYS A 155 -45.72 25.04 -11.81
CA LYS A 155 -44.44 25.46 -11.19
C LYS A 155 -43.93 24.41 -10.18
N ASN A 156 -43.77 23.17 -10.61
CA ASN A 156 -43.40 22.04 -9.76
C ASN A 156 -41.90 21.96 -9.47
N TYR A 157 -41.13 23.02 -9.77
CA TYR A 157 -39.70 23.12 -9.46
C TYR A 157 -39.43 23.52 -8.00
N GLU A 158 -40.45 23.93 -7.26
CA GLU A 158 -40.36 24.26 -5.83
C GLU A 158 -40.57 23.03 -4.96
N ARG A 159 -39.96 23.01 -3.78
CA ARG A 159 -40.10 21.91 -2.81
C ARG A 159 -41.59 21.68 -2.50
N PRO A 160 -42.10 20.44 -2.52
CA PRO A 160 -43.46 20.14 -2.08
C PRO A 160 -43.65 20.50 -0.60
N GLN A 161 -44.42 21.55 -0.32
CA GLN A 161 -44.74 21.98 1.04
C GLN A 161 -46.12 21.46 1.45
N GLU A 162 -46.16 20.27 2.06
CA GLU A 162 -47.40 19.76 2.66
C GLU A 162 -47.64 20.42 4.02
N GLY A 163 -48.30 21.57 4.03
CA GLY A 163 -48.77 22.22 5.26
C GLY A 163 -47.67 22.71 6.19
N GLY A 164 -46.46 22.99 5.68
CA GLY A 164 -45.32 23.46 6.46
C GLY A 164 -44.46 22.35 7.09
N ASN A 165 -44.81 21.09 6.88
CA ASN A 165 -44.02 19.97 7.36
C ASN A 165 -42.76 19.74 6.51
N ALA A 166 -41.79 19.04 7.10
CA ALA A 166 -40.61 18.58 6.39
C ALA A 166 -41.03 17.56 5.31
N THR A 167 -40.53 17.74 4.09
CA THR A 167 -40.71 16.76 3.02
C THR A 167 -39.91 15.51 3.39
N VAL A 168 -40.55 14.35 3.43
CA VAL A 168 -39.86 13.07 3.71
C VAL A 168 -39.52 12.41 2.39
N VAL A 169 -38.24 12.13 2.21
CA VAL A 169 -37.72 11.44 1.03
C VAL A 169 -37.18 10.09 1.47
N GLU A 170 -37.80 9.02 0.96
CA GLU A 170 -37.32 7.67 1.15
C GLU A 170 -36.15 7.39 0.21
N VAL A 171 -35.04 6.93 0.77
CA VAL A 171 -33.85 6.54 0.03
C VAL A 171 -33.75 5.02 -0.01
N ASN A 172 -33.57 4.50 -1.22
CA ASN A 172 -33.26 3.10 -1.49
C ASN A 172 -32.06 3.05 -2.42
N MET A 173 -31.15 2.10 -2.22
CA MET A 173 -29.99 1.96 -3.06
C MET A 173 -29.72 0.50 -3.43
N ARG A 174 -29.31 0.26 -4.67
CA ARG A 174 -28.78 -1.04 -5.12
C ARG A 174 -27.33 -0.88 -5.54
N VAL A 175 -26.42 -1.46 -4.78
CA VAL A 175 -24.99 -1.50 -5.09
C VAL A 175 -24.76 -2.55 -6.17
N LEU A 176 -24.26 -2.10 -7.32
CA LEU A 176 -23.93 -2.95 -8.46
C LEU A 176 -22.51 -3.49 -8.32
N ALA A 177 -21.56 -2.62 -7.94
CA ALA A 177 -20.16 -2.97 -7.78
C ALA A 177 -19.49 -2.11 -6.70
N ILE A 178 -18.54 -2.71 -5.99
CA ILE A 178 -17.55 -2.02 -5.16
C ILE A 178 -16.19 -2.41 -5.74
N PHE A 179 -15.40 -1.43 -6.16
CA PHE A 179 -14.17 -1.69 -6.90
C PHE A 179 -13.11 -0.62 -6.62
N SER A 180 -11.89 -0.88 -7.08
CA SER A 180 -10.74 0.03 -6.95
C SER A 180 -10.58 0.56 -5.51
N ILE A 181 -10.58 -0.35 -4.53
CA ILE A 181 -10.28 -0.02 -3.14
C ILE A 181 -8.79 0.25 -3.05
N ASP A 182 -8.40 1.50 -2.86
CA ASP A 182 -7.00 1.91 -2.80
C ASP A 182 -6.65 2.32 -1.36
N VAL A 183 -5.83 1.47 -0.73
CA VAL A 183 -5.34 1.67 0.63
C VAL A 183 -4.41 2.88 0.72
N ARG A 184 -3.68 3.21 -0.35
CA ARG A 184 -2.74 4.34 -0.39
C ARG A 184 -3.47 5.68 -0.45
N THR A 185 -4.55 5.79 -1.21
CA THR A 185 -5.36 7.01 -1.30
C THR A 185 -6.50 7.07 -0.29
N MET A 186 -6.71 6.00 0.49
CA MET A 186 -7.76 5.88 1.51
C MET A 186 -9.15 6.15 0.90
N ASP A 187 -9.45 5.46 -0.20
CA ASP A 187 -10.74 5.56 -0.89
C ASP A 187 -11.13 4.31 -1.66
N TYR A 188 -12.39 4.28 -2.07
CA TYR A 188 -12.98 3.19 -2.83
C TYR A 188 -14.07 3.71 -3.77
N TYR A 189 -14.37 2.95 -4.81
CA TYR A 189 -15.42 3.28 -5.76
C TYR A 189 -16.65 2.39 -5.56
N VAL A 190 -17.82 2.99 -5.74
CA VAL A 190 -19.11 2.31 -5.73
C VAL A 190 -19.88 2.67 -6.98
N ASP A 191 -20.33 1.67 -7.73
CA ASP A 191 -21.35 1.80 -8.77
C ASP A 191 -22.70 1.38 -8.17
N ALA A 192 -23.70 2.25 -8.20
CA ALA A 192 -24.98 2.01 -7.58
C ALA A 192 -26.16 2.63 -8.35
N LEU A 193 -27.33 2.04 -8.18
CA LEU A 193 -28.62 2.65 -8.51
C LEU A 193 -29.15 3.34 -7.26
N LEU A 194 -29.12 4.67 -7.24
CA LEU A 194 -29.70 5.49 -6.19
C LEU A 194 -31.16 5.78 -6.52
N ARG A 195 -32.07 5.47 -5.60
CA ARG A 195 -33.51 5.70 -5.73
C ARG A 195 -34.00 6.59 -4.60
N GLN A 196 -34.75 7.61 -4.98
CA GLN A 196 -35.33 8.61 -4.09
C GLN A 196 -36.83 8.64 -4.36
N SER A 197 -37.62 8.54 -3.31
CA SER A 197 -39.08 8.53 -3.40
C SER A 197 -39.66 9.58 -2.48
N TRP A 198 -40.53 10.43 -3.00
CA TRP A 198 -41.25 11.43 -2.21
C TRP A 198 -42.67 11.59 -2.70
N SER A 199 -43.55 12.01 -1.81
CA SER A 199 -44.94 12.32 -2.17
C SER A 199 -45.08 13.80 -2.46
N ALA A 200 -45.77 14.13 -3.55
CA ALA A 200 -46.11 15.50 -3.90
C ALA A 200 -47.58 15.55 -4.31
N ARG A 201 -48.46 15.95 -3.37
CA ARG A 201 -49.90 16.05 -3.62
C ARG A 201 -50.27 16.93 -4.82
N SER A 202 -49.48 17.94 -5.15
CA SER A 202 -49.69 18.79 -6.34
C SER A 202 -49.64 18.01 -7.66
N LEU A 203 -48.95 16.88 -7.68
CA LEU A 203 -48.82 15.99 -8.83
C LEU A 203 -49.93 14.93 -8.89
N ALA A 204 -50.74 14.79 -7.85
CA ALA A 204 -51.79 13.78 -7.81
C ALA A 204 -52.92 14.11 -8.81
N TRP A 205 -53.17 13.20 -9.75
CA TRP A 205 -54.32 13.28 -10.66
C TRP A 205 -55.44 12.30 -10.29
N ALA A 206 -55.18 11.32 -9.41
CA ALA A 206 -56.21 10.42 -8.90
C ALA A 206 -57.32 11.17 -8.13
N GLU A 207 -56.99 12.30 -7.48
CA GLU A 207 -57.95 13.17 -6.80
C GLU A 207 -58.83 13.96 -7.79
N LYS A 208 -58.40 14.11 -9.05
CA LYS A 208 -59.10 14.90 -10.05
C LYS A 208 -60.16 14.04 -10.75
N PRO A 209 -61.45 14.42 -10.72
CA PRO A 209 -62.52 13.59 -11.28
C PRO A 209 -62.34 13.30 -12.79
N LYS A 210 -61.70 14.22 -13.52
CA LYS A 210 -61.38 14.06 -14.95
C LYS A 210 -60.39 12.91 -15.23
N TYR A 211 -59.46 12.63 -14.32
CA TYR A 211 -58.34 11.71 -14.53
C TYR A 211 -58.39 10.48 -13.63
N LYS A 212 -59.45 10.34 -12.81
CA LYS A 212 -59.61 9.27 -11.81
C LYS A 212 -59.50 7.85 -12.39
N ASN A 213 -59.92 7.65 -13.64
CA ASN A 213 -59.88 6.35 -14.30
C ASN A 213 -58.49 6.00 -14.90
N PHE A 214 -57.54 6.93 -14.89
CA PHE A 214 -56.19 6.71 -15.41
C PHE A 214 -55.22 6.31 -14.29
N THR A 215 -54.95 5.00 -14.18
CA THR A 215 -54.13 4.41 -13.11
C THR A 215 -52.67 4.13 -13.52
N GLU A 216 -52.30 4.43 -14.76
CA GLU A 216 -50.94 4.18 -15.25
C GLU A 216 -49.95 5.23 -14.77
N ASN A 217 -48.69 4.81 -14.57
CA ASN A 217 -47.62 5.71 -14.20
C ASN A 217 -47.12 6.53 -15.39
N ILE A 218 -46.85 7.81 -15.17
CA ILE A 218 -46.21 8.67 -16.16
C ILE A 218 -44.70 8.52 -16.03
N VAL A 219 -44.07 8.00 -17.09
CA VAL A 219 -42.61 7.83 -17.18
C VAL A 219 -42.10 8.65 -18.35
N SER A 220 -41.21 9.60 -18.08
CA SER A 220 -40.56 10.41 -19.12
C SER A 220 -39.30 11.09 -18.56
N PRO A 221 -38.16 11.04 -19.26
CA PRO A 221 -36.95 11.77 -18.87
C PRO A 221 -37.14 13.30 -18.86
N ARG A 222 -38.04 13.82 -19.70
CA ARG A 222 -38.33 15.28 -19.82
C ARG A 222 -38.89 15.90 -18.54
N LEU A 223 -39.42 15.07 -17.63
CA LEU A 223 -39.93 15.53 -16.34
C LEU A 223 -38.84 16.10 -15.43
N LYS A 224 -37.56 15.73 -15.66
CA LYS A 224 -36.45 16.15 -14.81
C LYS A 224 -36.30 17.67 -14.72
N GLU A 225 -36.57 18.38 -15.81
CA GLU A 225 -36.42 19.83 -15.90
C GLU A 225 -37.61 20.60 -15.30
N HIS A 226 -38.72 19.91 -15.03
CA HIS A 226 -39.99 20.51 -14.61
C HIS A 226 -40.38 20.14 -13.17
N LEU A 227 -39.68 19.19 -12.56
CA LEU A 227 -39.94 18.71 -11.21
C LEU A 227 -38.81 19.11 -10.27
N TRP A 228 -39.18 19.45 -9.04
CA TRP A 228 -38.25 19.58 -7.93
C TRP A 228 -37.60 18.23 -7.66
N LEU A 229 -36.28 18.25 -7.47
CA LEU A 229 -35.51 17.09 -7.06
C LEU A 229 -34.88 17.37 -5.70
N PRO A 230 -34.89 16.40 -4.77
CA PRO A 230 -34.14 16.53 -3.52
C PRO A 230 -32.65 16.72 -3.79
N ASP A 231 -32.01 17.55 -2.98
CA ASP A 231 -30.60 17.95 -3.06
C ASP A 231 -29.67 16.94 -2.36
N LEU A 232 -29.92 15.66 -2.58
CA LEU A 232 -29.12 14.58 -2.01
C LEU A 232 -27.68 14.68 -2.52
N PHE A 233 -26.74 14.80 -1.58
CA PHE A 233 -25.31 14.78 -1.88
C PHE A 233 -24.57 13.81 -0.96
N PHE A 234 -23.39 13.41 -1.41
CA PHE A 234 -22.50 12.50 -0.69
C PHE A 234 -21.42 13.29 0.04
N ARG A 235 -21.46 13.30 1.38
CA ARG A 235 -20.58 14.14 2.20
C ARG A 235 -19.12 13.72 2.16
N ASN A 236 -18.88 12.41 2.18
CA ASN A 236 -17.55 11.83 2.06
C ASN A 236 -17.22 11.41 0.61
N GLY A 237 -18.01 11.87 -0.36
CA GLY A 237 -17.70 11.73 -1.78
C GLY A 237 -16.55 12.65 -2.17
N LYS A 238 -15.47 12.09 -2.70
CA LYS A 238 -14.33 12.85 -3.26
C LYS A 238 -14.60 13.29 -4.70
N ASP A 239 -15.18 12.40 -5.49
CA ASP A 239 -15.53 12.64 -6.90
C ASP A 239 -16.68 11.71 -7.30
N GLY A 240 -17.40 12.06 -8.37
CA GLY A 240 -18.58 11.36 -8.81
C GLY A 240 -18.98 11.70 -10.22
N TYR A 241 -19.48 10.71 -10.96
CA TYR A 241 -20.00 10.93 -12.29
C TYR A 241 -21.33 10.22 -12.53
N LEU A 242 -22.16 10.87 -13.33
CA LEU A 242 -23.43 10.34 -13.81
C LEU A 242 -23.21 9.62 -15.13
N HIS A 243 -23.86 8.47 -15.30
CA HIS A 243 -23.78 7.70 -16.53
C HIS A 243 -24.69 8.31 -17.59
N LYS A 244 -24.09 8.80 -18.70
CA LYS A 244 -24.80 9.52 -19.77
C LYS A 244 -24.95 8.74 -21.08
N LEU A 245 -24.34 7.55 -21.18
CA LEU A 245 -24.30 6.74 -22.41
C LEU A 245 -25.14 5.46 -22.28
N THR A 246 -25.86 5.03 -23.32
CA THR A 246 -26.14 5.73 -24.60
C THR A 246 -27.15 6.87 -24.46
N LEU A 247 -27.92 6.86 -23.36
CA LEU A 247 -28.77 7.95 -22.90
C LEU A 247 -28.47 8.20 -21.41
N PRO A 248 -28.85 9.37 -20.85
CA PRO A 248 -28.76 9.60 -19.42
C PRO A 248 -29.49 8.54 -18.61
N ASN A 249 -28.75 7.83 -17.74
CA ASN A 249 -29.26 6.70 -16.96
C ASN A 249 -30.00 7.18 -15.71
N TYR A 250 -31.13 7.84 -15.93
CA TYR A 250 -32.10 8.15 -14.88
C TYR A 250 -33.52 7.81 -15.32
N LEU A 251 -34.35 7.49 -14.35
CA LEU A 251 -35.76 7.15 -14.49
C LEU A 251 -36.54 8.04 -13.54
N ILE A 252 -37.48 8.80 -14.08
CA ILE A 252 -38.49 9.52 -13.30
C ILE A 252 -39.83 8.86 -13.59
N ARG A 253 -40.51 8.46 -12.53
CA ARG A 253 -41.85 7.87 -12.58
C ARG A 253 -42.74 8.61 -11.60
N VAL A 254 -43.85 9.13 -12.09
CA VAL A 254 -44.90 9.74 -11.26
C VAL A 254 -46.08 8.78 -11.19
N SER A 255 -46.56 8.51 -9.98
CA SER A 255 -47.72 7.68 -9.66
C SER A 255 -49.01 8.52 -9.66
N PRO A 256 -50.19 7.91 -9.94
CA PRO A 256 -51.48 8.61 -9.84
C PRO A 256 -51.76 9.27 -8.48
N THR A 257 -51.18 8.74 -7.42
CA THR A 257 -51.24 9.25 -6.04
C THR A 257 -50.43 10.53 -5.82
N GLY A 258 -49.54 10.90 -6.75
CA GLY A 258 -48.62 12.03 -6.59
C GLY A 258 -47.23 11.60 -6.09
N ASP A 259 -46.97 10.31 -5.91
CA ASP A 259 -45.65 9.82 -5.51
C ASP A 259 -44.68 9.84 -6.70
N VAL A 260 -43.49 10.37 -6.48
CA VAL A 260 -42.42 10.46 -7.47
C VAL A 260 -41.31 9.52 -7.09
N LEU A 261 -40.95 8.62 -8.01
CA LEU A 261 -39.75 7.80 -7.93
C LEU A 261 -38.70 8.35 -8.89
N TYR A 262 -37.58 8.80 -8.35
CA TYR A 262 -36.39 9.20 -9.09
C TYR A 262 -35.28 8.17 -8.87
N SER A 263 -34.88 7.46 -9.92
CA SER A 263 -33.81 6.47 -9.89
C SER A 263 -32.70 6.92 -10.83
N GLN A 264 -31.45 6.90 -10.40
CA GLN A 264 -30.29 7.25 -11.23
C GLN A 264 -29.13 6.27 -11.00
N LYS A 265 -28.37 5.97 -12.05
CA LYS A 265 -27.11 5.25 -11.94
C LYS A 265 -25.97 6.21 -11.62
N ILE A 266 -25.25 5.96 -10.54
CA ILE A 266 -24.12 6.77 -10.09
C ILE A 266 -22.86 5.91 -9.95
N THR A 267 -21.72 6.49 -10.31
CA THR A 267 -20.44 6.01 -9.80
C THR A 267 -19.84 7.09 -8.91
N MET A 268 -19.51 6.73 -7.69
CA MET A 268 -18.97 7.66 -6.69
C MET A 268 -17.67 7.09 -6.10
N ARG A 269 -16.70 7.97 -5.87
CA ARG A 269 -15.48 7.70 -5.11
C ARG A 269 -15.66 8.23 -3.70
N PHE A 270 -15.60 7.35 -2.71
CA PHE A 270 -15.79 7.69 -1.30
C PHE A 270 -14.47 7.66 -0.54
N SER A 271 -14.25 8.62 0.36
CA SER A 271 -13.16 8.53 1.33
C SER A 271 -13.50 7.47 2.38
N CYS A 272 -12.52 6.61 2.67
CA CYS A 272 -12.61 5.59 3.72
C CYS A 272 -11.31 5.60 4.51
N GLN A 273 -11.40 6.01 5.78
CA GLN A 273 -10.24 6.04 6.67
C GLN A 273 -9.95 4.63 7.20
N MET A 274 -9.01 3.93 6.56
CA MET A 274 -8.67 2.55 6.91
C MET A 274 -7.69 2.48 8.09
N HIS A 275 -7.86 1.49 8.95
CA HIS A 275 -6.99 1.19 10.08
C HIS A 275 -6.14 -0.05 9.79
N LEU A 276 -4.84 0.13 9.53
CA LEU A 276 -3.95 -0.89 8.97
C LEU A 276 -3.11 -1.64 10.01
N GLN A 277 -3.42 -1.52 11.31
CA GLN A 277 -2.64 -2.15 12.38
C GLN A 277 -2.50 -3.66 12.18
N ASN A 278 -3.59 -4.31 11.77
CA ASN A 278 -3.64 -5.76 11.54
C ASN A 278 -3.39 -6.16 10.08
N PHE A 279 -2.94 -5.23 9.22
CA PHE A 279 -2.70 -5.53 7.81
C PHE A 279 -1.68 -6.66 7.63
N PRO A 280 -1.96 -7.70 6.81
CA PRO A 280 -3.06 -7.85 5.84
C PRO A 280 -4.27 -8.67 6.33
N MET A 281 -4.38 -8.97 7.62
CA MET A 281 -5.51 -9.70 8.23
C MET A 281 -6.55 -8.73 8.82
N ASP A 282 -6.74 -7.60 8.15
CA ASP A 282 -7.57 -6.49 8.61
C ASP A 282 -9.02 -6.57 8.14
N LYS A 283 -9.91 -6.01 8.96
CA LYS A 283 -11.31 -5.72 8.62
C LYS A 283 -11.49 -4.22 8.59
N GLN A 284 -11.95 -3.69 7.45
CA GLN A 284 -12.15 -2.26 7.24
C GLN A 284 -13.63 -1.92 7.26
N ARG A 285 -13.97 -0.80 7.91
CA ARG A 285 -15.32 -0.20 7.87
C ARG A 285 -15.27 1.00 6.95
N CYS A 286 -15.96 0.90 5.82
CA CYS A 286 -16.04 1.99 4.87
C CYS A 286 -17.46 2.52 4.79
N ASP A 287 -17.61 3.80 5.12
CA ASP A 287 -18.89 4.45 5.22
C ASP A 287 -19.26 5.17 3.93
N MET A 288 -20.54 5.23 3.64
CA MET A 288 -21.15 6.10 2.65
C MET A 288 -22.11 7.03 3.36
N ASN A 289 -21.80 8.33 3.34
CA ASN A 289 -22.56 9.35 4.05
C ASN A 289 -23.38 10.20 3.07
N ILE A 290 -24.70 10.08 3.20
CA ILE A 290 -25.70 10.78 2.40
C ILE A 290 -26.30 11.90 3.24
N GLY A 291 -26.45 13.10 2.69
CA GLY A 291 -27.15 14.18 3.37
C GLY A 291 -27.76 15.20 2.43
N SER A 292 -28.45 16.19 3.01
CA SER A 292 -28.98 17.35 2.28
C SER A 292 -28.02 18.52 2.42
N TYR A 293 -27.79 19.24 1.32
CA TYR A 293 -26.80 20.32 1.25
C TYR A 293 -27.40 21.65 1.71
N GLY A 294 -28.58 21.98 1.21
CA GLY A 294 -29.25 23.27 1.38
C GLY A 294 -30.42 23.26 2.35
N TYR A 295 -31.08 22.12 2.56
CA TYR A 295 -32.28 22.06 3.40
C TYR A 295 -32.00 21.51 4.80
N THR A 296 -32.55 22.18 5.80
CA THR A 296 -32.49 21.73 7.19
C THR A 296 -33.44 20.55 7.45
N VAL A 297 -33.24 19.83 8.56
CA VAL A 297 -34.10 18.70 8.98
C VAL A 297 -35.57 19.12 9.17
N SER A 298 -35.85 20.40 9.45
CA SER A 298 -37.20 20.95 9.49
C SER A 298 -37.87 21.08 8.12
N GLU A 299 -37.09 21.11 7.05
CA GLU A 299 -37.59 21.30 5.68
C GLU A 299 -37.54 20.01 4.86
N LEU A 300 -36.49 19.21 5.04
CA LEU A 300 -36.25 17.98 4.30
C LEU A 300 -35.65 16.90 5.20
N LYS A 301 -36.24 15.71 5.17
CA LYS A 301 -35.75 14.53 5.90
C LYS A 301 -35.48 13.39 4.94
N PHE A 302 -34.32 12.76 5.07
CA PHE A 302 -34.01 11.51 4.40
C PHE A 302 -34.25 10.35 5.34
N VAL A 303 -34.93 9.31 4.86
CA VAL A 303 -35.20 8.10 5.63
C VAL A 303 -34.89 6.89 4.75
N TRP A 304 -34.24 5.88 5.32
CA TRP A 304 -34.06 4.60 4.63
C TRP A 304 -35.43 3.93 4.39
N ARG A 305 -35.66 3.40 3.19
CA ARG A 305 -36.90 2.65 2.92
C ARG A 305 -37.03 1.47 3.89
N ALA A 306 -38.23 1.25 4.42
CA ALA A 306 -38.48 0.19 5.41
C ALA A 306 -38.15 -1.22 4.87
N GLU A 307 -38.50 -1.49 3.61
CA GLU A 307 -38.21 -2.75 2.94
C GLU A 307 -37.04 -2.59 1.97
N ASN A 308 -36.05 -3.47 2.11
CA ASN A 308 -34.84 -3.50 1.26
C ASN A 308 -34.20 -2.12 1.06
N PRO A 309 -33.80 -1.39 2.12
CA PRO A 309 -33.19 -0.06 1.99
C PRO A 309 -31.90 -0.08 1.17
N LEU A 310 -31.12 -1.15 1.30
CA LEU A 310 -29.89 -1.38 0.57
C LEU A 310 -29.88 -2.81 0.03
N GLU A 311 -29.66 -2.93 -1.28
CA GLU A 311 -29.51 -4.21 -1.98
C GLU A 311 -28.08 -4.34 -2.52
N LEU A 312 -27.42 -5.47 -2.28
CA LEU A 312 -26.17 -5.82 -2.94
C LEU A 312 -26.45 -6.70 -4.17
N ALA A 313 -25.70 -6.53 -5.25
CA ALA A 313 -25.78 -7.43 -6.40
C ALA A 313 -25.42 -8.86 -5.99
N SER A 314 -26.19 -9.85 -6.45
CA SER A 314 -26.04 -11.26 -6.07
C SER A 314 -24.70 -11.87 -6.48
N ASN A 315 -24.09 -11.33 -7.54
CA ASN A 315 -22.79 -11.74 -8.08
C ASN A 315 -21.71 -10.67 -7.87
N LEU A 316 -21.88 -9.79 -6.87
CA LEU A 316 -20.81 -8.88 -6.45
C LEU A 316 -19.60 -9.72 -6.07
N GLN A 317 -18.43 -9.42 -6.65
CA GLN A 317 -17.16 -10.02 -6.28
C GLN A 317 -16.12 -8.91 -6.19
N LEU A 318 -15.33 -8.95 -5.12
CA LEU A 318 -14.19 -8.05 -4.94
C LEU A 318 -12.91 -8.87 -5.10
N SER A 319 -11.86 -8.26 -5.64
CA SER A 319 -10.59 -8.96 -5.93
C SER A 319 -9.73 -9.17 -4.69
N GLU A 320 -9.62 -8.16 -3.83
CA GLU A 320 -8.76 -8.18 -2.63
C GLU A 320 -9.53 -8.45 -1.33
N PHE A 321 -10.85 -8.38 -1.38
CA PHE A 321 -11.72 -8.46 -0.20
C PHE A 321 -12.80 -9.52 -0.41
N GLU A 322 -13.29 -10.09 0.69
CA GLU A 322 -14.52 -10.86 0.67
C GLU A 322 -15.73 -9.95 0.42
N THR A 323 -16.75 -10.54 -0.18
CA THR A 323 -18.01 -9.84 -0.42
C THR A 323 -18.69 -9.55 0.92
N PRO A 324 -19.08 -8.29 1.18
CA PRO A 324 -19.70 -7.93 2.44
C PRO A 324 -21.03 -8.69 2.57
N LYS A 325 -21.13 -9.56 3.58
CA LYS A 325 -22.36 -10.32 3.89
C LYS A 325 -23.37 -9.46 4.66
N THR A 326 -22.87 -8.48 5.40
CA THR A 326 -23.65 -7.58 6.26
C THR A 326 -23.23 -6.13 6.00
N PHE A 327 -24.18 -5.23 6.22
CA PHE A 327 -23.98 -3.79 6.17
C PHE A 327 -24.82 -3.16 7.29
N ASP A 328 -24.30 -2.07 7.84
CA ASP A 328 -24.99 -1.33 8.90
C ASP A 328 -25.62 -0.08 8.27
N LEU A 329 -26.89 0.19 8.60
CA LEU A 329 -27.61 1.38 8.14
C LEU A 329 -28.06 2.18 9.36
N GLU A 330 -27.77 3.48 9.34
CA GLU A 330 -28.09 4.38 10.46
C GLU A 330 -28.66 5.71 9.94
N ASP A 331 -29.57 6.30 10.71
CA ASP A 331 -29.95 7.72 10.58
C ASP A 331 -29.08 8.54 11.54
N CYS A 332 -28.11 9.26 10.98
CA CYS A 332 -27.15 10.06 11.72
C CYS A 332 -27.58 11.53 11.87
N SER A 333 -28.83 11.87 11.55
CA SER A 333 -29.31 13.27 11.52
C SER A 333 -29.21 13.97 12.87
N ALA A 334 -29.44 13.26 13.97
CA ALA A 334 -29.39 13.83 15.33
C ALA A 334 -27.99 14.30 15.73
N ASN A 335 -26.95 13.61 15.23
CA ASN A 335 -25.56 13.89 15.58
C ASN A 335 -24.91 14.93 14.66
N TYR A 336 -25.63 15.39 13.63
CA TYR A 336 -25.07 16.26 12.61
C TYR A 336 -25.68 17.66 12.64
N SER A 337 -24.96 18.58 13.28
CA SER A 337 -25.25 20.02 13.27
C SER A 337 -24.04 20.80 12.76
N THR A 338 -24.24 21.68 11.79
CA THR A 338 -23.25 22.68 11.36
C THR A 338 -23.62 24.04 11.93
N SER A 339 -22.78 25.06 11.69
CA SER A 339 -23.08 26.45 12.06
C SER A 339 -24.33 27.00 11.39
N THR A 340 -24.74 26.44 10.25
CA THR A 340 -25.90 26.88 9.46
C THR A 340 -27.19 26.15 9.83
N GLY A 341 -27.13 25.06 10.61
CA GLY A 341 -28.31 24.33 11.06
C GLY A 341 -28.07 22.83 11.22
N GLN A 342 -29.16 22.10 11.50
CA GLN A 342 -29.18 20.64 11.48
C GLN A 342 -29.64 20.14 10.12
N TYR A 343 -28.92 19.17 9.55
CA TYR A 343 -29.15 18.65 8.20
C TYR A 343 -29.33 17.14 8.24
N ALA A 344 -30.20 16.62 7.37
CA ALA A 344 -30.45 15.19 7.25
C ALA A 344 -29.15 14.42 6.95
N CYS A 345 -28.99 13.24 7.56
CA CYS A 345 -27.81 12.40 7.45
C CYS A 345 -28.24 10.92 7.47
N LEU A 346 -27.91 10.17 6.41
CA LEU A 346 -28.05 8.73 6.34
C LEU A 346 -26.67 8.10 6.13
N LEU A 347 -26.33 7.11 6.96
CA LEU A 347 -25.07 6.39 6.90
C LEU A 347 -25.31 4.95 6.44
N ALA A 348 -24.49 4.49 5.52
CA ALA A 348 -24.38 3.08 5.17
C ALA A 348 -22.93 2.63 5.33
N THR A 349 -22.67 1.65 6.19
CA THR A 349 -21.33 1.14 6.49
C THR A 349 -21.14 -0.25 5.91
N PHE A 350 -20.10 -0.39 5.09
CA PHE A 350 -19.68 -1.65 4.50
C PHE A 350 -18.52 -2.24 5.29
N LEU A 351 -18.67 -3.49 5.75
CA LEU A 351 -17.59 -4.24 6.39
C LEU A 351 -16.82 -5.04 5.33
N LEU A 352 -15.59 -4.64 5.06
CA LEU A 352 -14.71 -5.25 4.06
C LEU A 352 -13.63 -6.09 4.77
N GLU A 353 -13.64 -7.41 4.55
CA GLU A 353 -12.65 -8.33 5.11
C GLU A 353 -11.62 -8.70 4.02
N ARG A 354 -10.33 -8.51 4.28
CA ARG A 354 -9.29 -8.74 3.28
C ARG A 354 -9.02 -10.23 3.06
N GLN A 355 -8.87 -10.64 1.80
CA GLN A 355 -8.45 -12.01 1.48
C GLN A 355 -6.93 -12.17 1.60
N LEU A 356 -6.50 -13.09 2.47
CA LEU A 356 -5.10 -13.30 2.82
C LEU A 356 -4.29 -14.04 1.71
N GLY A 357 -4.95 -14.77 0.81
CA GLY A 357 -4.30 -15.70 -0.12
C GLY A 357 -3.22 -15.08 -1.02
N SER A 358 -3.46 -13.88 -1.56
CA SER A 358 -2.49 -13.18 -2.40
C SER A 358 -1.22 -12.80 -1.64
N TYR A 359 -1.36 -12.33 -0.38
CA TYR A 359 -0.23 -11.96 0.46
C TYR A 359 0.59 -13.18 0.91
N LEU A 360 -0.05 -14.34 1.11
CA LEU A 360 0.68 -15.58 1.39
C LEU A 360 1.60 -15.95 0.24
N ALA A 361 1.09 -15.95 -0.99
CA ALA A 361 1.85 -16.36 -2.16
C ALA A 361 2.96 -15.37 -2.55
N THR A 362 2.71 -14.06 -2.44
CA THR A 362 3.63 -13.02 -2.92
C THR A 362 4.59 -12.51 -1.84
N THR A 363 4.21 -12.58 -0.57
CA THR A 363 4.99 -12.01 0.53
C THR A 363 5.47 -13.08 1.51
N TYR A 364 4.57 -13.79 2.20
CA TYR A 364 4.97 -14.69 3.29
C TYR A 364 5.77 -15.91 2.81
N VAL A 365 5.32 -16.62 1.76
CA VAL A 365 6.01 -17.82 1.25
C VAL A 365 7.42 -17.49 0.75
N PRO A 366 7.64 -16.47 -0.12
CA PRO A 366 8.99 -16.09 -0.52
C PRO A 366 9.87 -15.66 0.66
N ASN A 367 9.31 -14.97 1.65
CA ASN A 367 10.05 -14.56 2.85
C ASN A 367 10.54 -15.77 3.66
N ILE A 368 9.67 -16.76 3.87
CA ILE A 368 10.03 -18.04 4.52
C ILE A 368 11.16 -18.72 3.74
N LEU A 369 11.06 -18.81 2.42
CA LEU A 369 12.09 -19.44 1.58
C LEU A 369 13.45 -18.72 1.68
N ILE A 370 13.47 -17.38 1.72
CA ILE A 370 14.72 -16.63 1.90
C ILE A 370 15.33 -16.92 3.28
N ILE A 371 14.50 -17.02 4.32
CA ILE A 371 14.96 -17.37 5.67
C ILE A 371 15.50 -18.81 5.72
N MET A 372 14.83 -19.76 5.07
CA MET A 372 15.32 -21.14 4.92
C MET A 372 16.73 -21.15 4.30
N VAL A 373 16.96 -20.36 3.24
CA VAL A 373 18.27 -20.23 2.58
C VAL A 373 19.32 -19.63 3.52
N SER A 374 18.94 -18.65 4.34
CA SER A 374 19.89 -18.01 5.26
C SER A 374 20.57 -19.00 6.21
N TRP A 375 19.81 -19.94 6.81
CA TRP A 375 20.37 -20.92 7.75
C TRP A 375 20.96 -22.18 7.09
N LEU A 376 20.89 -22.31 5.75
CA LEU A 376 21.70 -23.32 5.04
C LEU A 376 23.20 -23.03 5.20
N SER A 377 23.57 -21.77 5.50
CA SER A 377 24.95 -21.39 5.81
C SER A 377 25.56 -22.20 6.96
N PHE A 378 24.77 -22.68 7.93
CA PHE A 378 25.25 -23.52 9.05
C PHE A 378 25.68 -24.94 8.64
N TRP A 379 25.27 -25.39 7.45
CA TRP A 379 25.63 -26.69 6.90
C TRP A 379 26.89 -26.64 6.02
N VAL A 380 27.24 -25.46 5.52
CA VAL A 380 28.46 -25.22 4.75
C VAL A 380 29.65 -25.20 5.70
N ASN A 381 30.84 -25.68 5.32
CA ASN A 381 32.00 -25.59 6.21
C ASN A 381 32.36 -24.13 6.55
N VAL A 382 32.75 -23.90 7.80
CA VAL A 382 33.01 -22.56 8.34
C VAL A 382 34.29 -21.91 7.79
N ASP A 383 35.25 -22.74 7.35
CA ASP A 383 36.47 -22.29 6.67
C ASP A 383 36.17 -21.74 5.26
N SER A 384 35.03 -22.13 4.67
CA SER A 384 34.58 -21.70 3.35
C SER A 384 33.85 -20.35 3.40
N ALA A 385 34.55 -19.31 3.82
CA ALA A 385 34.09 -17.93 3.79
C ALA A 385 33.43 -17.49 2.45
N PRO A 386 33.99 -17.81 1.26
CA PRO A 386 33.38 -17.39 -0.01
C PRO A 386 32.02 -18.05 -0.29
N ALA A 387 31.65 -19.13 0.40
CA ALA A 387 30.34 -19.76 0.28
C ALA A 387 29.34 -19.20 1.32
N ARG A 388 29.75 -18.98 2.57
CA ARG A 388 28.85 -18.52 3.64
C ARG A 388 28.47 -17.03 3.55
N VAL A 389 29.43 -16.16 3.26
CA VAL A 389 29.21 -14.70 3.24
C VAL A 389 28.15 -14.28 2.21
N PRO A 390 28.21 -14.75 0.94
CA PRO A 390 27.20 -14.38 -0.04
C PRO A 390 25.81 -14.91 0.30
N LEU A 391 25.69 -16.12 0.86
CA LEU A 391 24.39 -16.67 1.26
C LEU A 391 23.67 -15.78 2.28
N GLY A 392 24.38 -15.30 3.30
CA GLY A 392 23.81 -14.39 4.30
C GLY A 392 23.52 -13.00 3.76
N LEU A 393 24.44 -12.42 2.97
CA LEU A 393 24.25 -11.07 2.39
C LEU A 393 23.14 -11.02 1.34
N LEU A 394 23.03 -12.02 0.47
CA LEU A 394 21.97 -12.11 -0.54
C LEU A 394 20.61 -12.33 0.12
N SER A 395 20.55 -13.12 1.20
CA SER A 395 19.32 -13.29 1.97
C SER A 395 18.88 -11.99 2.63
N LEU A 396 19.83 -11.23 3.21
CA LEU A 396 19.56 -9.92 3.81
C LEU A 396 19.06 -8.93 2.77
N LEU A 397 19.74 -8.84 1.62
CA LEU A 397 19.32 -8.00 0.51
C LEU A 397 17.92 -8.39 0.02
N GLY A 398 17.64 -9.69 -0.16
CA GLY A 398 16.34 -10.20 -0.59
C GLY A 398 15.20 -9.77 0.32
N ILE A 399 15.36 -9.91 1.64
CA ILE A 399 14.34 -9.49 2.62
C ILE A 399 14.19 -7.96 2.63
N LEU A 400 15.28 -7.20 2.56
CA LEU A 400 15.21 -5.74 2.52
C LEU A 400 14.51 -5.25 1.25
N THR A 401 14.81 -5.83 0.08
CA THR A 401 14.12 -5.53 -1.17
C THR A 401 12.63 -5.84 -1.08
N GLN A 402 12.27 -6.98 -0.49
CA GLN A 402 10.87 -7.33 -0.27
C GLN A 402 10.17 -6.35 0.70
N ALA A 403 10.84 -5.91 1.76
CA ALA A 403 10.29 -4.95 2.72
C ALA A 403 9.99 -3.59 2.07
N ILE A 404 10.90 -3.12 1.21
CA ILE A 404 10.71 -1.90 0.43
C ILE A 404 9.54 -2.06 -0.56
N SER A 405 9.44 -3.21 -1.22
CA SER A 405 8.34 -3.51 -2.15
C SER A 405 6.97 -3.44 -1.46
N VAL A 406 6.81 -4.09 -0.30
CA VAL A 406 5.58 -4.03 0.50
C VAL A 406 5.29 -2.61 0.99
N SER A 407 6.31 -1.87 1.43
CA SER A 407 6.14 -0.48 1.88
C SER A 407 5.70 0.47 0.77
N SER A 408 6.07 0.18 -0.49
CA SER A 408 5.72 1.01 -1.65
C SER A 408 4.25 0.89 -2.08
N THR A 409 3.59 -0.22 -1.76
CA THR A 409 2.17 -0.44 -2.08
C THR A 409 1.22 0.10 -1.01
N LEU A 410 1.74 0.44 0.17
CA LEU A 410 0.97 0.91 1.31
C LEU A 410 1.16 2.41 1.56
N PRO A 411 0.16 3.09 2.13
CA PRO A 411 0.33 4.45 2.61
C PRO A 411 1.36 4.50 3.74
N ARG A 412 2.04 5.63 3.87
CA ARG A 412 2.89 5.91 5.04
C ARG A 412 1.99 6.17 6.24
N VAL A 413 2.00 5.26 7.20
CA VAL A 413 1.31 5.36 8.48
C VAL A 413 2.33 5.37 9.62
N SER A 414 2.03 6.11 10.69
CA SER A 414 2.96 6.28 11.81
C SER A 414 3.00 5.10 12.78
N TYR A 415 1.98 4.24 12.76
CA TYR A 415 1.88 3.05 13.61
C TYR A 415 2.44 1.81 12.91
N ILE A 416 2.85 0.84 13.71
CA ILE A 416 3.39 -0.45 13.25
C ILE A 416 2.25 -1.33 12.73
N LYS A 417 2.47 -1.97 11.58
CA LYS A 417 1.54 -2.93 10.97
C LYS A 417 1.97 -4.37 11.27
N ALA A 418 1.04 -5.32 11.27
CA ALA A 418 1.35 -6.74 11.48
C ALA A 418 2.37 -7.29 10.46
N ILE A 419 2.32 -6.81 9.21
CA ILE A 419 3.31 -7.14 8.18
C ILE A 419 4.70 -6.54 8.48
N ASP A 420 4.77 -5.37 9.13
CA ASP A 420 6.06 -4.76 9.50
C ASP A 420 6.72 -5.59 10.61
N ILE A 421 5.96 -6.09 11.58
CA ILE A 421 6.48 -6.99 12.64
C ILE A 421 7.08 -8.25 12.03
N TRP A 422 6.36 -8.85 11.05
CA TRP A 422 6.87 -9.97 10.28
C TRP A 422 8.21 -9.66 9.60
N MET A 423 8.28 -8.56 8.85
CA MET A 423 9.50 -8.18 8.12
C MET A 423 10.65 -7.81 9.07
N ILE A 424 10.40 -7.07 10.15
CA ILE A 424 11.40 -6.69 11.14
C ILE A 424 11.99 -7.94 11.82
N PHE A 425 11.14 -8.89 12.23
CA PHE A 425 11.60 -10.15 12.80
C PHE A 425 12.49 -10.91 11.82
N SER A 426 12.05 -11.04 10.56
CA SER A 426 12.81 -11.70 9.50
C SER A 426 14.17 -11.04 9.22
N ILE A 427 14.23 -9.70 9.22
CA ILE A 427 15.49 -8.95 9.05
C ILE A 427 16.44 -9.19 10.23
N ILE A 428 15.95 -9.06 11.46
CA ILE A 428 16.72 -9.33 12.68
C ILE A 428 17.25 -10.76 12.67
N PHE A 429 16.43 -11.71 12.25
CA PHE A 429 16.79 -13.12 12.17
C PHE A 429 17.95 -13.37 11.20
N VAL A 430 17.90 -12.83 9.98
CA VAL A 430 19.00 -12.97 9.01
C VAL A 430 20.26 -12.23 9.45
N ILE A 431 20.14 -11.07 10.08
CA ILE A 431 21.29 -10.40 10.72
C ILE A 431 21.87 -11.31 11.82
N GLY A 432 21.03 -11.98 12.60
CA GLY A 432 21.45 -12.96 13.61
C GLY A 432 22.28 -14.11 13.00
N VAL A 433 21.91 -14.61 11.83
CA VAL A 433 22.69 -15.62 11.08
C VAL A 433 24.06 -15.07 10.67
N LEU A 434 24.13 -13.83 10.18
CA LEU A 434 25.40 -13.18 9.82
C LEU A 434 26.32 -12.97 11.03
N VAL A 435 25.74 -12.56 12.16
CA VAL A 435 26.46 -12.40 13.43
C VAL A 435 26.96 -13.74 13.93
N GLU A 436 26.17 -14.80 13.84
CA GLU A 436 26.57 -16.16 14.20
C GLU A 436 27.81 -16.59 13.40
N TYR A 437 27.79 -16.38 12.08
CA TYR A 437 28.94 -16.70 11.23
C TYR A 437 30.18 -15.89 11.61
N ALA A 438 30.04 -14.59 11.88
CA ALA A 438 31.14 -13.75 12.32
C ALA A 438 31.74 -14.27 13.63
N VAL A 439 30.89 -14.63 14.60
CA VAL A 439 31.31 -15.23 15.87
C VAL A 439 32.01 -16.57 15.64
N ALA A 440 31.43 -17.46 14.84
CA ALA A 440 32.03 -18.75 14.50
C ALA A 440 33.44 -18.58 13.91
N LEU A 441 33.59 -17.67 12.95
CA LEU A 441 34.88 -17.35 12.33
C LEU A 441 35.91 -16.82 13.34
N THR A 442 35.50 -15.92 14.26
CA THR A 442 36.43 -15.42 15.29
C THR A 442 36.88 -16.51 16.27
N VAL A 443 35.98 -17.41 16.66
CA VAL A 443 36.29 -18.52 17.58
C VAL A 443 37.24 -19.51 16.91
N LEU A 444 37.04 -19.81 15.63
CA LEU A 444 37.94 -20.69 14.88
C LEU A 444 39.33 -20.11 14.74
N ARG A 445 39.44 -18.82 14.39
CA ARG A 445 40.73 -18.13 14.31
C ARG A 445 41.47 -18.15 15.64
N ARG A 446 40.76 -17.98 16.77
CA ARG A 446 41.37 -18.08 18.11
C ARG A 446 41.89 -19.49 18.38
N LYS A 447 41.08 -20.52 18.11
CA LYS A 447 41.49 -21.92 18.28
C LYS A 447 42.69 -22.29 17.39
N GLN A 448 42.68 -21.88 16.12
CA GLN A 448 43.81 -22.07 15.21
C GLN A 448 45.07 -21.36 15.72
N GLY A 449 44.93 -20.16 16.30
CA GLY A 449 46.05 -19.46 16.92
C GLY A 449 46.63 -20.18 18.14
N GLU A 450 45.80 -20.82 18.96
CA GLU A 450 46.24 -21.64 20.10
C GLU A 450 46.97 -22.91 19.65
N THR A 451 46.46 -23.61 18.62
CA THR A 451 47.07 -24.87 18.14
C THR A 451 48.26 -24.65 17.19
N TRP A 452 48.43 -23.45 16.62
CA TRP A 452 49.51 -23.15 15.68
C TRP A 452 50.90 -23.45 16.23
N HIS A 453 51.15 -23.18 17.51
CA HIS A 453 52.44 -23.48 18.13
C HIS A 453 52.72 -24.99 18.23
N GLU A 454 51.69 -25.80 18.47
CA GLU A 454 51.82 -27.26 18.49
C GLU A 454 52.03 -27.79 17.07
N ASP A 455 51.26 -27.29 16.10
CA ASP A 455 51.37 -27.68 14.70
C ASP A 455 52.74 -27.33 14.11
N VAL A 456 53.26 -26.13 14.35
CA VAL A 456 54.61 -25.72 13.92
C VAL A 456 55.68 -26.56 14.59
N ARG A 457 55.56 -26.82 15.90
CA ARG A 457 56.51 -27.69 16.62
C ARG A 457 56.56 -29.08 15.99
N MET A 458 55.41 -29.62 15.61
CA MET A 458 55.33 -30.93 14.95
C MET A 458 55.92 -30.93 13.55
N ILE A 459 55.64 -29.93 12.73
CA ILE A 459 56.19 -29.82 11.38
C ILE A 459 57.71 -29.68 11.44
N VAL A 460 58.22 -28.83 12.34
CA VAL A 460 59.66 -28.67 12.56
C VAL A 460 60.30 -29.97 13.03
N HIS A 461 59.64 -30.71 13.94
CA HIS A 461 60.13 -32.01 14.41
C HIS A 461 60.16 -33.06 13.29
N GLU A 462 59.12 -33.15 12.47
CA GLU A 462 59.02 -34.08 11.33
C GLU A 462 60.12 -33.80 10.30
N GLU A 463 60.31 -32.53 9.93
CA GLU A 463 61.37 -32.12 9.02
C GLU A 463 62.76 -32.39 9.62
N LEU A 464 62.99 -32.09 10.91
CA LEU A 464 64.24 -32.42 11.58
C LEU A 464 64.53 -33.92 11.58
N THR A 465 63.54 -34.77 11.88
CA THR A 465 63.71 -36.24 11.81
C THR A 465 64.04 -36.71 10.39
N ARG A 466 63.46 -36.09 9.37
CA ARG A 466 63.75 -36.39 7.96
C ARG A 466 65.17 -36.00 7.58
N TRP A 467 65.63 -34.82 7.99
CA TRP A 467 67.01 -34.35 7.78
C TRP A 467 68.04 -35.22 8.52
N CYS A 468 67.75 -35.62 9.77
CA CYS A 468 68.61 -36.53 10.53
C CYS A 468 68.74 -37.91 9.84
N ALA A 469 67.65 -38.49 9.34
CA ALA A 469 67.69 -39.76 8.62
C ALA A 469 68.53 -39.70 7.34
N VAL A 470 68.43 -38.60 6.58
CA VAL A 470 69.25 -38.36 5.37
C VAL A 470 70.73 -38.20 5.73
N CYS A 471 71.06 -37.43 6.76
CA CYS A 471 72.44 -37.29 7.25
C CYS A 471 73.03 -38.63 7.71
N GLN A 472 72.26 -39.44 8.44
CA GLN A 472 72.70 -40.74 8.94
C GLN A 472 72.97 -41.73 7.79
N GLN A 473 72.13 -41.71 6.74
CA GLN A 473 72.34 -42.52 5.54
C GLN A 473 73.59 -42.09 4.75
N GLN A 474 73.89 -40.79 4.73
CA GLN A 474 75.10 -40.26 4.11
C GLN A 474 76.36 -40.62 4.91
N GLN A 475 76.28 -40.67 6.23
CA GLN A 475 77.38 -41.11 7.10
C GLN A 475 77.64 -42.62 7.00
N LEU A 476 76.59 -43.44 6.90
CA LEU A 476 76.69 -44.89 6.65
C LEU A 476 77.35 -45.22 5.30
N SER A 477 77.05 -44.46 4.25
CA SER A 477 77.72 -44.62 2.95
C SER A 477 79.20 -44.18 2.97
N GLN A 478 79.57 -43.21 3.81
CA GLN A 478 80.98 -42.86 4.08
C GLN A 478 81.71 -43.93 4.92
N LEU A 479 81.00 -44.55 5.88
CA LEU A 479 81.53 -45.65 6.71
C LEU A 479 81.71 -46.95 5.91
N GLN A 480 80.85 -47.24 4.93
CA GLN A 480 81.05 -48.37 4.01
C GLN A 480 82.28 -48.21 3.10
N ASN A 481 82.73 -46.97 2.89
CA ASN A 481 83.92 -46.66 2.10
C ASN A 481 85.22 -46.56 2.93
N SER A 482 85.17 -46.65 4.26
CA SER A 482 86.34 -46.60 5.12
C SER A 482 86.56 -47.93 5.83
N GLN A 483 87.68 -48.59 5.52
CA GLN A 483 88.07 -49.83 6.19
C GLN A 483 88.50 -49.54 7.64
N GLY A 484 87.69 -50.03 8.59
CA GLY A 484 88.09 -50.27 9.99
C GLY A 484 87.53 -49.29 11.00
N LEU A 485 86.51 -49.73 11.77
CA LEU A 485 86.00 -48.99 12.92
C LEU A 485 86.39 -49.69 14.24
N SER A 486 86.82 -48.89 15.22
CA SER A 486 87.14 -49.33 16.58
C SER A 486 85.87 -49.59 17.39
N ARG A 487 85.90 -50.59 18.28
CA ARG A 487 84.79 -51.04 19.13
C ARG A 487 84.10 -49.92 19.93
N GLY A 488 84.84 -48.88 20.32
CA GLY A 488 84.28 -47.73 21.05
C GLY A 488 83.41 -46.77 20.23
N GLN A 489 83.56 -46.74 18.90
CA GLN A 489 82.65 -45.96 18.04
C GLN A 489 81.34 -46.71 17.78
N LEU A 490 81.36 -48.05 17.86
CA LEU A 490 80.15 -48.87 17.76
C LEU A 490 79.25 -48.66 19.00
N GLU A 491 79.86 -48.64 20.19
CA GLU A 491 79.15 -48.41 21.46
C GLU A 491 78.51 -47.02 21.54
N PHE A 492 79.19 -45.98 21.03
CA PHE A 492 78.62 -44.62 20.99
C PHE A 492 77.41 -44.52 20.04
N CYS A 493 77.43 -45.23 18.90
CA CYS A 493 76.29 -45.28 17.99
C CYS A 493 75.10 -46.03 18.61
N GLU A 494 75.36 -47.12 19.33
CA GLU A 494 74.34 -47.92 20.02
C GLU A 494 73.69 -47.15 21.19
N GLU A 495 74.49 -46.36 21.92
CA GLU A 495 74.01 -45.48 23.00
C GLU A 495 73.17 -44.31 22.47
N MET A 496 73.55 -43.73 21.32
CA MET A 496 72.77 -42.69 20.66
C MET A 496 71.45 -43.22 20.05
N GLU A 497 71.47 -44.45 19.53
CA GLU A 497 70.27 -45.17 19.05
C GLU A 497 69.31 -45.45 20.22
N GLN A 498 69.83 -45.85 21.39
CA GLN A 498 69.00 -46.03 22.59
C GLN A 498 68.39 -44.72 23.11
N LEU A 499 69.11 -43.60 23.08
CA LEU A 499 68.56 -42.30 23.46
C LEU A 499 67.43 -41.85 22.53
N LEU A 500 67.60 -42.00 21.21
CA LEU A 500 66.55 -41.72 20.21
C LEU A 500 65.34 -42.64 20.38
N THR A 501 65.56 -43.93 20.63
CA THR A 501 64.49 -44.92 20.81
C THR A 501 63.72 -44.66 22.12
N SER A 502 64.41 -44.23 23.19
CA SER A 502 63.76 -43.86 24.45
C SER A 502 62.84 -42.64 24.31
N GLN A 503 63.25 -41.63 23.53
CA GLN A 503 62.39 -40.46 23.23
C GLN A 503 61.22 -40.83 22.32
N LEU A 504 61.40 -41.75 21.36
CA LEU A 504 60.31 -42.27 20.52
C LEU A 504 59.28 -43.09 21.32
N ILE A 505 59.71 -43.78 22.38
CA ILE A 505 58.82 -44.58 23.25
C ILE A 505 58.00 -43.70 24.19
N ASP A 506 58.59 -42.64 24.76
CA ASP A 506 57.85 -41.68 25.59
C ASP A 506 56.82 -40.89 24.76
N ASP A 507 57.19 -40.47 23.55
CA ASP A 507 56.27 -39.80 22.61
C ASP A 507 55.11 -40.70 22.15
N ASN A 508 55.35 -42.01 22.00
CA ASN A 508 54.30 -42.97 21.61
C ASN A 508 53.28 -43.22 22.73
N LYS A 509 53.67 -43.01 24.00
CA LYS A 509 52.77 -43.21 25.15
C LYS A 509 51.75 -42.07 25.30
N GLU A 510 52.04 -40.87 24.77
CA GLU A 510 51.10 -39.75 24.69
C GLU A 510 50.26 -39.73 23.40
N LYS A 511 50.69 -40.43 22.33
CA LYS A 511 50.11 -40.36 20.97
C LYS A 511 49.02 -41.40 20.66
N SER A 512 48.33 -41.97 21.65
CA SER A 512 47.23 -42.93 21.40
C SER A 512 45.84 -42.29 21.16
N LYS A 513 45.77 -41.02 20.74
CA LYS A 513 44.53 -40.41 20.22
C LYS A 513 44.66 -40.23 18.71
N PRO A 514 43.78 -40.83 17.88
CA PRO A 514 43.83 -40.65 16.44
C PRO A 514 43.63 -39.16 16.10
N ARG A 515 44.64 -38.54 15.47
CA ARG A 515 44.60 -37.16 15.01
C ARG A 515 43.70 -37.05 13.79
N ARG A 516 42.65 -36.24 13.89
CA ARG A 516 41.73 -35.96 12.78
C ARG A 516 42.44 -35.09 11.74
N PRO A 517 42.21 -35.31 10.43
CA PRO A 517 42.80 -34.47 9.39
C PRO A 517 42.37 -33.01 9.53
N PRO A 518 43.24 -32.03 9.21
CA PRO A 518 42.87 -30.62 9.16
C PRO A 518 41.87 -30.43 8.01
N GLY A 519 40.61 -30.17 8.33
CA GLY A 519 39.58 -29.91 7.32
C GLY A 519 38.14 -30.24 7.71
N LEU A 520 37.90 -30.89 8.86
CA LEU A 520 36.53 -31.16 9.35
C LEU A 520 36.40 -30.80 10.84
N VAL A 521 36.86 -29.62 11.23
CA VAL A 521 36.52 -29.08 12.56
C VAL A 521 35.13 -28.48 12.45
N GLU A 522 34.12 -29.31 12.65
CA GLU A 522 32.75 -28.84 12.84
C GLU A 522 32.73 -27.89 14.03
N SER A 523 32.35 -26.64 13.79
CA SER A 523 32.21 -25.67 14.88
C SER A 523 31.07 -26.15 15.79
N GLU A 524 31.36 -26.34 17.07
CA GLU A 524 30.33 -26.64 18.08
C GLU A 524 29.19 -25.60 18.04
N ILE A 525 29.49 -24.36 17.60
CA ILE A 525 28.51 -23.28 17.43
C ILE A 525 27.52 -23.63 16.31
N ASP A 526 28.00 -24.05 15.14
CA ASP A 526 27.15 -24.45 14.02
C ASP A 526 26.22 -25.60 14.41
N ARG A 527 26.68 -26.55 15.23
CA ARG A 527 25.87 -27.69 15.70
C ARG A 527 24.65 -27.24 16.49
N TYR A 528 24.80 -26.25 17.38
CA TYR A 528 23.66 -25.69 18.11
C TYR A 528 22.80 -24.78 17.22
N SER A 529 23.41 -23.98 16.35
CA SER A 529 22.72 -23.05 15.45
C SER A 529 21.76 -23.76 14.50
N ARG A 530 22.12 -24.95 14.00
CA ARG A 530 21.28 -25.78 13.12
C ARG A 530 19.93 -26.17 13.71
N PHE A 531 19.82 -26.29 15.03
CA PHE A 531 18.56 -26.61 15.71
C PHE A 531 17.87 -25.36 16.26
N LEU A 532 18.66 -24.46 16.88
CA LEU A 532 18.12 -23.30 17.61
C LEU A 532 17.40 -22.30 16.69
N PHE A 533 17.98 -21.99 15.54
CA PHE A 533 17.42 -21.00 14.62
C PHE A 533 16.10 -21.47 13.99
N PRO A 534 15.99 -22.67 13.41
CA PRO A 534 14.71 -23.19 12.92
C PRO A 534 13.66 -23.33 14.03
N ALA A 535 14.04 -23.81 15.23
CA ALA A 535 13.11 -23.94 16.34
C ALA A 535 12.55 -22.57 16.79
N CYS A 536 13.41 -21.55 16.88
CA CYS A 536 13.01 -20.18 17.19
C CYS A 536 12.06 -19.61 16.13
N TYR A 537 12.37 -19.84 14.84
CA TYR A 537 11.53 -19.37 13.73
C TYR A 537 10.16 -20.06 13.70
N LEU A 538 10.11 -21.37 13.95
CA LEU A 538 8.84 -22.12 14.06
C LEU A 538 8.00 -21.63 15.23
N LEU A 539 8.62 -21.41 16.39
CA LEU A 539 7.94 -20.87 17.56
C LEU A 539 7.35 -19.49 17.27
N TYR A 540 8.12 -18.60 16.65
CA TYR A 540 7.63 -17.29 16.21
C TYR A 540 6.44 -17.42 15.25
N ASN A 541 6.51 -18.31 14.26
CA ASN A 541 5.41 -18.54 13.32
C ASN A 541 4.14 -18.96 14.06
N CYS A 542 4.25 -19.92 14.97
CA CYS A 542 3.10 -20.36 15.77
C CYS A 542 2.48 -19.20 16.55
N PHE A 543 3.30 -18.36 17.21
CA PHE A 543 2.81 -17.20 17.96
C PHE A 543 2.19 -16.14 17.05
N TYR A 544 2.84 -15.81 15.92
CA TYR A 544 2.38 -14.80 14.98
C TYR A 544 1.00 -15.15 14.41
N TRP A 545 0.87 -16.37 13.88
CA TRP A 545 -0.39 -16.82 13.27
C TRP A 545 -1.49 -17.01 14.31
N LEU A 546 -1.17 -17.56 15.49
CA LEU A 546 -2.15 -17.70 16.58
C LEU A 546 -2.67 -16.32 17.04
N TYR A 547 -1.78 -15.35 17.19
CA TYR A 547 -2.17 -14.01 17.62
C TYR A 547 -3.09 -13.33 16.59
N TYR A 548 -2.64 -13.20 15.35
CA TYR A 548 -3.37 -12.42 14.35
C TYR A 548 -4.60 -13.12 13.78
N LEU A 549 -4.60 -14.45 13.63
CA LEU A 549 -5.76 -15.17 13.10
C LEU A 549 -6.79 -15.56 14.16
N VAL A 550 -6.38 -15.84 15.39
CA VAL A 550 -7.28 -16.40 16.42
C VAL A 550 -7.63 -15.40 17.50
N LEU A 551 -6.65 -14.67 18.05
CA LEU A 551 -6.88 -13.76 19.17
C LEU A 551 -7.43 -12.41 18.72
N VAL A 552 -6.90 -11.87 17.63
CA VAL A 552 -7.28 -10.55 17.11
C VAL A 552 -8.53 -10.59 16.24
N ASN A 553 -8.82 -11.74 15.61
CA ASN A 553 -9.98 -11.89 14.72
C ASN A 553 -11.26 -12.37 15.44
N ARG A 554 -11.18 -12.58 16.76
CA ARG A 554 -12.31 -12.79 17.68
C ARG A 554 -12.82 -11.44 18.16
#